data_AF-A0A7V4LS49-F1
#
_entry.id   AF-A0A7V4LS49-F1
#
_cell.length_a   1.000
_cell.length_b   1.000
_cell.length_c   1.000
_cell.angle_alpha   90.00
_cell.angle_beta   90.00
_cell.angle_gamma   90.00
#
_symmetry.space_group_name_H-M   'P 1'
#
loop_
_entity.id
_entity.type
_entity.pdbx_description
1 polymer ?
#
loop_
_entity_poly.entity_id
_entity_poly.type
_entity_poly.pdbx_seq_one_letter_code
_entity_poly.pdbx_strand_id
1 'polypeptide(L)'
;MPEDLGEVSAVAAGYNYSLVLQRDGTVRAWGSSPAVTKLPGELRGVVAIAAGYDHALALRSDGRVVAWGRQNFGCLDVPSDLTNAIAIAAGHSQNLALRADGTVVFWGYGSTGTVMPPPAGLTNVVAIALGTVVGGSVDTTHCLALRQDGVVIAWGNNTWHKCEVPPDLSRVTALAAGQHHSLALTADYRVVAWGYNAAGQCTPP
;
A
#
# COMPACT_ATOMS: atom_id res chain seq x y z
N MET A 1 -7.70 17.86 18.53
CA MET A 1 -8.44 16.89 17.70
C MET A 1 -9.20 17.70 16.66
N PRO A 2 -9.24 17.33 15.37
CA PRO A 2 -10.04 18.10 14.41
C PRO A 2 -11.52 18.07 14.86
N GLU A 3 -12.15 19.25 14.93
CA GLU A 3 -13.60 19.34 15.06
C GLU A 3 -14.22 18.91 13.72
N ASP A 4 -15.15 17.96 13.81
CA ASP A 4 -15.93 17.33 12.74
C ASP A 4 -15.19 17.05 11.40
N LEU A 5 -14.95 15.75 11.14
CA LEU A 5 -14.36 15.26 9.89
C LEU A 5 -15.41 15.04 8.78
N GLY A 6 -16.69 15.32 9.03
CA GLY A 6 -17.77 15.02 8.10
C GLY A 6 -17.86 13.52 7.78
N GLU A 7 -18.40 13.19 6.60
CA GLU A 7 -18.51 11.80 6.14
C GLU A 7 -17.17 11.27 5.63
N VAL A 8 -16.52 10.42 6.42
CA VAL A 8 -15.25 9.77 6.08
C VAL A 8 -15.49 8.50 5.24
N SER A 9 -14.70 8.30 4.19
CA SER A 9 -14.72 7.10 3.34
C SER A 9 -13.47 6.23 3.48
N ALA A 10 -12.32 6.82 3.83
CA ALA A 10 -11.09 6.07 4.08
C ALA A 10 -10.18 6.78 5.08
N VAL A 11 -9.32 6.00 5.74
CA VAL A 11 -8.26 6.47 6.64
C VAL A 11 -6.94 5.80 6.25
N ALA A 12 -5.83 6.50 6.45
CA ALA A 12 -4.49 5.92 6.31
C ALA A 12 -3.57 6.47 7.40
N ALA A 13 -2.71 5.61 7.95
CA ALA A 13 -1.75 5.96 8.98
C ALA A 13 -0.32 5.83 8.42
N GLY A 14 0.43 6.93 8.47
CA GLY A 14 1.87 6.93 8.21
C GLY A 14 2.66 6.82 9.50
N TYR A 15 3.96 7.11 9.46
CA TYR A 15 4.82 6.96 10.65
C TYR A 15 4.41 7.89 11.80
N ASN A 16 4.32 9.20 11.54
CA ASN A 16 3.94 10.22 12.53
C ASN A 16 2.85 11.17 12.01
N TYR A 17 2.04 10.71 11.04
CA TYR A 17 0.95 11.47 10.47
C TYR A 17 -0.22 10.56 10.12
N SER A 18 -1.39 11.16 9.92
CA SER A 18 -2.60 10.46 9.51
C SER A 18 -3.27 11.21 8.37
N LEU A 19 -3.96 10.46 7.52
CA LEU A 19 -4.76 10.95 6.41
C LEU A 19 -6.20 10.49 6.57
N VAL A 20 -7.13 11.34 6.18
CA VAL A 20 -8.55 11.03 6.01
C VAL A 20 -8.96 11.44 4.61
N LEU A 21 -9.73 10.57 3.98
CA LEU A 21 -10.48 10.87 2.77
C LEU A 21 -11.96 11.01 3.15
N GLN A 22 -12.54 12.17 2.82
CA GLN A 22 -13.96 12.42 2.96
C GLN A 22 -14.71 11.91 1.71
N ARG A 23 -16.01 11.64 1.83
CA ARG A 23 -16.84 11.15 0.71
C ARG A 23 -16.97 12.13 -0.45
N ASP A 24 -16.76 13.42 -0.22
CA ASP A 24 -16.72 14.45 -1.26
C ASP A 24 -15.37 14.51 -2.01
N GLY A 25 -14.42 13.64 -1.65
CA GLY A 25 -13.08 13.58 -2.24
C GLY A 25 -12.05 14.51 -1.59
N THR A 26 -12.41 15.20 -0.50
CA THR A 26 -11.49 16.05 0.26
C THR A 26 -10.52 15.20 1.08
N VAL A 27 -9.22 15.48 0.97
CA VAL A 27 -8.18 14.88 1.82
C VAL A 27 -7.87 15.82 2.98
N ARG A 28 -7.75 15.26 4.19
CA ARG A 28 -7.26 15.97 5.38
C ARG A 28 -6.07 15.23 5.95
N ALA A 29 -5.12 15.96 6.51
CA ALA A 29 -3.89 15.41 7.08
C ALA A 29 -3.53 16.10 8.39
N TRP A 30 -3.03 15.35 9.35
CA TRP A 30 -2.51 15.87 10.62
C TRP A 30 -1.36 15.01 11.15
N GLY A 31 -0.60 15.54 12.11
CA GLY A 31 0.57 14.90 12.69
C GLY A 31 1.81 15.78 12.59
N SER A 32 2.98 15.20 12.86
CA SER A 32 4.25 15.94 12.98
C SER A 32 5.13 15.85 11.73
N SER A 33 4.55 15.56 10.56
CA SER A 33 5.28 15.52 9.28
C SER A 33 4.81 16.67 8.36
N PRO A 34 5.42 17.87 8.44
CA PRO A 34 4.99 19.06 7.69
C PRO A 34 4.95 18.86 6.17
N ALA A 35 5.84 18.02 5.65
CA ALA A 35 5.91 17.72 4.22
C ALA A 35 4.65 17.00 3.72
N VAL A 36 3.97 16.24 4.59
CA VAL A 36 2.75 15.53 4.25
C VAL A 36 1.50 16.33 4.65
N THR A 37 1.51 16.99 5.80
CA THR A 37 0.34 17.75 6.28
C THR A 37 0.07 19.01 5.45
N LYS A 38 1.07 19.52 4.72
CA LYS A 38 0.87 20.56 3.70
C LYS A 38 0.42 19.93 2.40
N LEU A 39 -0.90 19.81 2.24
CA LEU A 39 -1.52 19.19 1.06
C LEU A 39 -1.21 19.95 -0.24
N PRO A 40 -0.97 19.25 -1.37
CA PRO A 40 -0.89 19.85 -2.69
C PRO A 40 -2.19 20.56 -3.08
N GLY A 41 -2.09 21.69 -3.78
CA GLY A 41 -3.26 22.48 -4.21
C GLY A 41 -4.16 21.79 -5.25
N GLU A 42 -3.72 20.68 -5.83
CA GLU A 42 -4.39 19.97 -6.95
C GLU A 42 -5.09 18.67 -6.53
N LEU A 43 -5.23 18.38 -5.24
CA LEU A 43 -5.96 17.20 -4.76
C LEU A 43 -7.48 17.41 -4.94
N ARG A 44 -8.01 17.00 -6.10
CA ARG A 44 -9.45 17.02 -6.41
C ARG A 44 -9.89 15.66 -6.92
N GLY A 45 -11.13 15.28 -6.58
CA GLY A 45 -11.72 14.01 -7.01
C GLY A 45 -10.94 12.80 -6.50
N VAL A 46 -10.39 12.87 -5.28
CA VAL A 46 -9.65 11.76 -4.69
C VAL A 46 -10.63 10.64 -4.32
N VAL A 47 -10.28 9.41 -4.69
CA VAL A 47 -11.10 8.20 -4.43
C VAL A 47 -10.39 7.18 -3.56
N ALA A 48 -9.06 7.27 -3.41
CA ALA A 48 -8.31 6.49 -2.45
C ALA A 48 -7.08 7.25 -1.95
N ILE A 49 -6.61 6.89 -0.76
CA ILE A 49 -5.41 7.43 -0.12
C ILE A 49 -4.55 6.28 0.39
N ALA A 50 -3.22 6.45 0.36
CA ALA A 50 -2.28 5.54 1.00
C ALA A 50 -1.18 6.33 1.71
N ALA A 51 -0.78 5.88 2.89
CA ALA A 51 0.23 6.54 3.71
C ALA A 51 1.50 5.69 3.76
N GLY A 52 2.61 6.26 3.29
CA GLY A 52 3.94 5.71 3.48
C GLY A 52 4.63 6.28 4.73
N TYR A 53 5.95 6.05 4.86
CA TYR A 53 6.70 6.46 6.06
C TYR A 53 6.70 7.99 6.25
N ASP A 54 7.12 8.74 5.23
CA ASP A 54 7.19 10.22 5.23
C ASP A 54 6.61 10.82 3.93
N HIS A 55 5.81 10.05 3.20
CA HIS A 55 5.14 10.44 1.98
C HIS A 55 3.75 9.84 1.90
N ALA A 56 2.87 10.46 1.14
CA ALA A 56 1.49 10.06 0.93
C ALA A 56 1.18 9.94 -0.56
N LEU A 57 0.21 9.09 -0.87
CA LEU A 57 -0.36 8.90 -2.19
C LEU A 57 -1.86 9.22 -2.16
N ALA A 58 -2.35 9.79 -3.24
CA ALA A 58 -3.78 9.96 -3.52
C ALA A 58 -4.07 9.44 -4.93
N LEU A 59 -5.10 8.61 -5.04
CA LEU A 59 -5.65 8.18 -6.32
C LEU A 59 -6.83 9.07 -6.66
N ARG A 60 -6.80 9.67 -7.85
CA ARG A 60 -7.90 10.47 -8.38
C ARG A 60 -8.87 9.60 -9.18
N SER A 61 -10.11 10.05 -9.28
CA SER A 61 -11.17 9.39 -10.06
C SER A 61 -10.87 9.33 -11.56
N ASP A 62 -9.95 10.15 -12.07
CA ASP A 62 -9.46 10.09 -13.45
C ASP A 62 -8.31 9.08 -13.64
N GLY A 63 -8.02 8.26 -12.62
CA GLY A 63 -6.99 7.22 -12.67
C GLY A 63 -5.55 7.73 -12.55
N ARG A 64 -5.34 9.01 -12.21
CA ARG A 64 -4.02 9.56 -11.91
C ARG A 64 -3.65 9.39 -10.44
N VAL A 65 -2.36 9.20 -10.19
CA VAL A 65 -1.79 9.15 -8.84
C VAL A 65 -1.01 10.43 -8.55
N VAL A 66 -1.23 11.00 -7.37
CA VAL A 66 -0.46 12.14 -6.83
C VAL A 66 0.34 11.63 -5.64
N ALA A 67 1.66 11.86 -5.64
CA ALA A 67 2.53 11.59 -4.51
C ALA A 67 3.06 12.90 -3.93
N TRP A 68 3.07 13.04 -2.61
CA TRP A 68 3.65 14.21 -1.93
C TRP A 68 4.24 13.81 -0.58
N GLY A 69 5.05 14.70 -0.01
CA GLY A 69 5.75 14.43 1.25
C GLY A 69 7.22 14.75 1.16
N ARG A 70 8.02 14.10 2.00
CA ARG A 70 9.46 14.25 1.98
C ARG A 70 10.03 13.46 0.81
N GLN A 71 10.72 14.14 -0.10
CA GLN A 71 11.38 13.49 -1.23
C GLN A 71 12.61 12.74 -0.73
N ASN A 72 12.45 11.44 -0.51
CA ASN A 72 13.55 10.51 -0.33
C ASN A 72 13.38 9.38 -1.35
N PHE A 73 14.49 8.85 -1.88
CA PHE A 73 14.47 7.51 -2.49
C PHE A 73 13.45 7.33 -3.65
N GLY A 74 13.19 8.39 -4.44
CA GLY A 74 12.29 8.35 -5.60
C GLY A 74 10.82 8.03 -5.32
N CYS A 75 10.37 8.02 -4.06
CA CYS A 75 8.99 7.65 -3.71
C CYS A 75 7.93 8.64 -4.23
N LEU A 76 8.35 9.86 -4.59
CA LEU A 76 7.48 10.90 -5.17
C LEU A 76 7.49 10.89 -6.71
N ASP A 77 8.38 10.12 -7.35
CA ASP A 77 8.57 10.11 -8.79
C ASP A 77 7.54 9.16 -9.44
N VAL A 78 6.27 9.56 -9.43
CA VAL A 78 5.18 8.81 -10.05
C VAL A 78 5.48 8.61 -11.54
N PRO A 79 5.50 7.37 -12.06
CA PRO A 79 5.77 7.13 -13.48
C PRO A 79 4.81 7.90 -14.38
N SER A 80 5.33 8.60 -15.38
CA SER A 80 4.54 9.47 -16.27
C SER A 80 3.53 8.71 -17.13
N ASP A 81 3.76 7.41 -17.34
CA ASP A 81 2.87 6.50 -18.06
C ASP A 81 1.82 5.84 -17.14
N LEU A 82 1.89 6.06 -15.82
CA LEU A 82 0.88 5.55 -14.88
C LEU A 82 -0.45 6.30 -15.05
N THR A 83 -1.34 5.64 -15.77
CA THR A 83 -2.72 6.08 -16.02
C THR A 83 -3.68 4.93 -15.72
N ASN A 84 -4.98 5.23 -15.61
CA ASN A 84 -6.03 4.25 -15.32
C ASN A 84 -5.76 3.41 -14.06
N ALA A 85 -5.13 4.01 -13.04
CA ALA A 85 -4.96 3.35 -11.77
C ALA A 85 -6.32 3.19 -11.07
N ILE A 86 -6.53 2.04 -10.43
CA ILE A 86 -7.73 1.69 -9.67
C ILE A 86 -7.44 1.37 -8.20
N ALA A 87 -6.17 1.12 -7.85
CA ALA A 87 -5.73 0.99 -6.47
C ALA A 87 -4.28 1.47 -6.30
N ILE A 88 -3.94 1.85 -5.08
CA ILE A 88 -2.61 2.31 -4.66
C ILE A 88 -2.23 1.69 -3.33
N ALA A 89 -0.93 1.45 -3.12
CA ALA A 89 -0.38 1.04 -1.83
C ALA A 89 0.97 1.74 -1.61
N ALA A 90 1.22 2.19 -0.38
CA ALA A 90 2.44 2.89 0.02
C ALA A 90 3.14 2.14 1.14
N GLY A 91 4.46 1.94 0.99
CA GLY A 91 5.33 1.34 1.99
C GLY A 91 6.26 2.38 2.60
N HIS A 92 7.48 1.99 2.99
CA HIS A 92 8.42 2.95 3.58
C HIS A 92 8.92 3.99 2.57
N SER A 93 9.43 3.52 1.44
CA SER A 93 9.90 4.36 0.32
C SER A 93 9.53 3.77 -1.04
N GLN A 94 8.67 2.76 -1.03
CA GLN A 94 8.18 2.02 -2.18
C GLN A 94 6.69 2.27 -2.34
N ASN A 95 6.21 2.14 -3.56
CA ASN A 95 4.82 2.30 -3.90
C ASN A 95 4.39 1.25 -4.93
N LEU A 96 3.13 0.89 -4.87
CA LEU A 96 2.45 0.10 -5.90
C LEU A 96 1.21 0.85 -6.38
N ALA A 97 0.91 0.70 -7.66
CA ALA A 97 -0.38 1.02 -8.23
C ALA A 97 -0.88 -0.16 -9.05
N LEU A 98 -2.20 -0.40 -9.02
CA LEU A 98 -2.88 -1.36 -9.86
C LEU A 98 -3.60 -0.61 -10.97
N ARG A 99 -3.31 -0.91 -12.23
CA ARG A 99 -4.04 -0.42 -13.39
C ARG A 99 -5.32 -1.23 -13.60
N ALA A 100 -6.32 -0.62 -14.24
CA ALA A 100 -7.59 -1.26 -14.57
C ALA A 100 -7.45 -2.51 -15.47
N ASP A 101 -6.34 -2.60 -16.22
CA ASP A 101 -6.00 -3.76 -17.06
C ASP A 101 -5.37 -4.93 -16.27
N GLY A 102 -5.25 -4.80 -14.95
CA GLY A 102 -4.65 -5.81 -14.08
C GLY A 102 -3.12 -5.78 -14.02
N THR A 103 -2.48 -4.75 -14.58
CA THR A 103 -1.03 -4.53 -14.49
C THR A 103 -0.66 -3.85 -13.16
N VAL A 104 0.39 -4.34 -12.51
CA VAL A 104 0.95 -3.70 -11.31
C VAL A 104 2.15 -2.83 -11.71
N VAL A 105 2.16 -1.58 -11.24
CA VAL A 105 3.27 -0.64 -11.43
C VAL A 105 3.94 -0.40 -10.08
N PHE A 106 5.26 -0.47 -10.06
CA PHE A 106 6.09 -0.22 -8.89
C PHE A 106 6.97 1.02 -9.13
N TRP A 107 7.13 1.85 -8.11
CA TRP A 107 8.14 2.91 -8.08
C TRP A 107 8.61 3.20 -6.66
N GLY A 108 9.68 4.00 -6.53
CA GLY A 108 10.41 4.19 -5.28
C GLY A 108 11.60 3.23 -5.14
N TYR A 109 12.33 3.32 -4.03
CA TYR A 109 13.67 2.72 -3.89
C TYR A 109 13.82 1.94 -2.57
N GLY A 110 14.63 0.88 -2.60
CA GLY A 110 15.06 0.09 -1.42
C GLY A 110 16.51 0.40 -1.02
N SER A 111 16.87 0.27 0.27
CA SER A 111 18.14 0.73 0.88
C SER A 111 19.38 0.12 0.26
N THR A 112 19.24 -1.06 -0.30
CA THR A 112 20.32 -1.84 -0.94
C THR A 112 20.43 -1.56 -2.44
N GLY A 113 19.74 -0.54 -2.97
CA GLY A 113 19.66 -0.32 -4.42
C GLY A 113 18.79 -1.33 -5.15
N THR A 114 18.03 -2.15 -4.42
CA THR A 114 17.13 -3.14 -4.99
C THR A 114 15.76 -2.52 -5.25
N VAL A 115 15.42 -2.42 -6.53
CA VAL A 115 14.04 -2.27 -7.00
C VAL A 115 13.35 -3.62 -6.75
N MET A 116 12.11 -3.62 -6.25
CA MET A 116 11.31 -4.84 -6.11
C MET A 116 10.19 -4.87 -7.14
N PRO A 117 10.53 -4.96 -8.45
CA PRO A 117 9.52 -4.94 -9.48
C PRO A 117 8.57 -6.13 -9.32
N PRO A 118 7.33 -6.02 -9.79
CA PRO A 118 6.44 -7.17 -9.89
C PRO A 118 7.11 -8.31 -10.69
N PRO A 119 6.87 -9.58 -10.34
CA PRO A 119 7.38 -10.72 -11.09
C PRO A 119 7.01 -10.64 -12.57
N ALA A 120 7.92 -11.08 -13.45
CA ALA A 120 7.67 -11.11 -14.88
C ALA A 120 6.40 -11.92 -15.20
N GLY A 121 5.52 -11.35 -16.04
CA GLY A 121 4.26 -11.98 -16.43
C GLY A 121 3.11 -11.85 -15.42
N LEU A 122 3.30 -11.13 -14.31
CA LEU A 122 2.19 -10.83 -13.39
C LEU A 122 1.10 -10.03 -14.11
N THR A 123 -0.08 -10.62 -14.24
CA THR A 123 -1.24 -10.08 -14.95
C THR A 123 -2.54 -10.48 -14.25
N ASN A 124 -3.65 -9.86 -14.64
CA ASN A 124 -4.99 -10.10 -14.08
C ASN A 124 -5.04 -9.88 -12.57
N VAL A 125 -4.30 -8.90 -12.06
CA VAL A 125 -4.32 -8.53 -10.64
C VAL A 125 -5.59 -7.72 -10.34
N VAL A 126 -6.22 -8.01 -9.21
CA VAL A 126 -7.45 -7.34 -8.74
C VAL A 126 -7.28 -6.65 -7.38
N ALA A 127 -6.25 -6.99 -6.61
CA ALA A 127 -5.88 -6.28 -5.40
C ALA A 127 -4.37 -6.32 -5.15
N ILE A 128 -3.86 -5.30 -4.46
CA ILE A 128 -2.44 -5.15 -4.10
C ILE A 128 -2.32 -4.78 -2.62
N ALA A 129 -1.24 -5.22 -1.98
CA ALA A 129 -0.83 -4.74 -0.66
C ALA A 129 0.69 -4.59 -0.61
N LEU A 130 1.16 -3.63 0.18
CA LEU A 130 2.57 -3.32 0.34
C LEU A 130 2.90 -3.20 1.82
N GLY A 131 3.90 -3.96 2.28
CA GLY A 131 4.36 -3.93 3.66
C GLY A 131 5.05 -2.61 3.97
N THR A 132 4.86 -2.14 5.21
CA THR A 132 5.55 -0.97 5.75
C THR A 132 6.82 -1.37 6.51
N VAL A 133 7.62 -0.39 6.93
CA VAL A 133 8.77 -0.59 7.82
C VAL A 133 8.69 0.42 8.96
N VAL A 134 8.95 -0.04 10.18
CA VAL A 134 9.23 0.83 11.33
C VAL A 134 10.68 0.60 11.74
N GLY A 135 11.48 1.67 11.71
CA GLY A 135 12.93 1.64 11.95
C GLY A 135 13.72 1.49 10.65
N GLY A 136 14.75 2.31 10.45
CA GLY A 136 15.36 2.64 9.15
C GLY A 136 15.98 1.53 8.27
N SER A 137 15.69 0.25 8.52
CA SER A 137 16.04 -0.85 7.60
C SER A 137 14.93 -1.06 6.58
N VAL A 138 15.04 -0.39 5.44
CA VAL A 138 14.04 -0.50 4.35
C VAL A 138 14.17 -1.80 3.55
N ASP A 139 15.02 -2.73 4.00
CA ASP A 139 15.24 -4.08 3.45
C ASP A 139 14.16 -5.09 3.90
N THR A 140 13.11 -4.65 4.58
CA THR A 140 12.09 -5.53 5.19
C THR A 140 10.73 -5.47 4.51
N THR A 141 10.56 -4.74 3.41
CA THR A 141 9.27 -4.68 2.70
C THR A 141 9.01 -5.91 1.84
N HIS A 142 7.73 -6.26 1.71
CA HIS A 142 7.23 -7.28 0.79
C HIS A 142 5.95 -6.78 0.15
N CYS A 143 5.63 -7.32 -1.01
CA CYS A 143 4.47 -6.99 -1.81
C CYS A 143 3.56 -8.21 -1.91
N LEU A 144 2.26 -7.97 -1.96
CA LEU A 144 1.25 -8.99 -2.23
C LEU A 144 0.38 -8.52 -3.38
N ALA A 145 0.00 -9.45 -4.26
CA ALA A 145 -1.01 -9.24 -5.29
C ALA A 145 -2.01 -10.40 -5.29
N LEU A 146 -3.29 -10.08 -5.41
CA LEU A 146 -4.37 -11.04 -5.63
C LEU A 146 -4.70 -11.04 -7.12
N ARG A 147 -4.60 -12.19 -7.76
CA ARG A 147 -5.06 -12.38 -9.13
C ARG A 147 -6.56 -12.71 -9.17
N GLN A 148 -7.19 -12.43 -10.30
CA GLN A 148 -8.62 -12.66 -10.53
C GLN A 148 -9.01 -14.15 -10.37
N ASP A 149 -8.08 -15.07 -10.60
CA ASP A 149 -8.27 -16.51 -10.38
C ASP A 149 -8.16 -16.91 -8.89
N GLY A 150 -7.98 -15.95 -7.99
CA GLY A 150 -7.90 -16.17 -6.54
C GLY A 150 -6.49 -16.51 -6.04
N VAL A 151 -5.49 -16.57 -6.93
CA VAL A 151 -4.10 -16.87 -6.56
C VAL A 151 -3.45 -15.62 -5.95
N VAL A 152 -2.81 -15.79 -4.79
CA VAL A 152 -1.98 -14.76 -4.18
C VAL A 152 -0.54 -14.94 -4.61
N ILE A 153 0.07 -13.84 -5.07
CA ILE A 153 1.49 -13.77 -5.41
C ILE A 153 2.16 -12.83 -4.41
N ALA A 154 3.26 -13.29 -3.80
CA ALA A 154 4.06 -12.49 -2.89
C ALA A 154 5.50 -12.38 -3.38
N TRP A 155 6.10 -11.19 -3.26
CA TRP A 155 7.49 -10.95 -3.66
C TRP A 155 8.15 -9.86 -2.82
N GLY A 156 9.48 -9.75 -2.95
CA GLY A 156 10.29 -8.83 -2.15
C GLY A 156 11.08 -9.55 -1.07
N ASN A 157 11.34 -8.90 0.06
CA ASN A 157 12.10 -9.51 1.15
C ASN A 157 11.32 -10.72 1.71
N ASN A 158 11.95 -11.90 1.74
CA ASN A 158 11.34 -13.11 2.31
C ASN A 158 11.91 -13.46 3.71
N THR A 159 12.52 -12.51 4.42
CA THR A 159 12.90 -12.73 5.80
C THR A 159 11.64 -13.02 6.62
N TRP A 160 11.70 -14.08 7.44
CA TRP A 160 10.56 -14.63 8.19
C TRP A 160 9.46 -15.26 7.34
N HIS A 161 9.74 -15.71 6.11
CA HIS A 161 8.79 -16.47 5.27
C HIS A 161 7.53 -15.68 4.85
N LYS A 162 7.56 -14.35 4.89
CA LYS A 162 6.40 -13.50 4.54
C LYS A 162 6.04 -13.51 3.04
N CYS A 163 6.91 -13.99 2.17
CA CYS A 163 6.57 -14.25 0.76
C CYS A 163 6.14 -15.70 0.50
N GLU A 164 6.12 -16.57 1.51
CA GLU A 164 5.69 -17.96 1.37
C GLU A 164 4.18 -18.06 1.59
N VAL A 165 3.44 -17.80 0.52
CA VAL A 165 1.97 -17.91 0.50
C VAL A 165 1.55 -19.34 0.91
N PRO A 166 0.66 -19.50 1.91
CA PRO A 166 0.21 -20.83 2.32
C PRO A 166 -0.39 -21.62 1.14
N PRO A 167 -0.01 -22.89 0.94
CA PRO A 167 -0.38 -23.66 -0.26
C PRO A 167 -1.90 -23.91 -0.37
N ASP A 168 -2.61 -23.94 0.74
CA ASP A 168 -4.06 -24.17 0.79
C ASP A 168 -4.87 -22.86 0.78
N LEU A 169 -4.21 -21.70 0.62
CA LEU A 169 -4.88 -20.42 0.58
C LEU A 169 -5.70 -20.30 -0.70
N SER A 170 -7.01 -20.13 -0.55
CA SER A 170 -7.95 -20.03 -1.65
C SER A 170 -9.09 -19.08 -1.32
N ARG A 171 -9.84 -18.65 -2.35
CA ARG A 171 -11.00 -17.77 -2.22
C ARG A 171 -10.69 -16.46 -1.50
N VAL A 172 -9.50 -15.90 -1.72
CA VAL A 172 -9.07 -14.64 -1.11
C VAL A 172 -9.86 -13.47 -1.72
N THR A 173 -10.32 -12.56 -0.86
CA THR A 173 -11.06 -11.35 -1.24
C THR A 173 -10.35 -10.05 -0.85
N ALA A 174 -9.41 -10.11 0.09
CA ALA A 174 -8.61 -8.95 0.50
C ALA A 174 -7.22 -9.38 1.00
N LEU A 175 -6.27 -8.46 0.87
CA LEU A 175 -4.88 -8.63 1.30
C LEU A 175 -4.48 -7.47 2.21
N ALA A 176 -3.64 -7.75 3.19
CA ALA A 176 -2.89 -6.73 3.92
C ALA A 176 -1.46 -7.20 4.16
N ALA A 177 -0.52 -6.26 4.16
CA ALA A 177 0.88 -6.52 4.38
C ALA A 177 1.35 -5.68 5.57
N GLY A 178 1.72 -6.34 6.65
CA GLY A 178 2.35 -5.73 7.80
C GLY A 178 3.86 -5.59 7.61
N GLN A 179 4.56 -5.22 8.68
CA GLN A 179 6.01 -5.04 8.63
C GLN A 179 6.77 -6.35 8.34
N HIS A 180 6.35 -7.44 8.97
CA HIS A 180 7.00 -8.75 8.88
C HIS A 180 6.02 -9.90 8.69
N HIS A 181 4.75 -9.61 8.44
CA HIS A 181 3.68 -10.58 8.27
C HIS A 181 2.74 -10.15 7.16
N SER A 182 1.96 -11.09 6.67
CA SER A 182 0.97 -10.93 5.64
C SER A 182 -0.36 -11.48 6.12
N LEU A 183 -1.46 -10.88 5.64
CA LEU A 183 -2.81 -11.29 5.95
C LEU A 183 -3.61 -11.45 4.66
N ALA A 184 -4.45 -12.46 4.62
CA ALA A 184 -5.47 -12.65 3.60
C ALA A 184 -6.83 -12.84 4.27
N LEU A 185 -7.84 -12.12 3.77
CA LEU A 185 -9.24 -12.38 4.10
C LEU A 185 -9.83 -13.28 3.03
N THR A 186 -10.45 -14.38 3.43
CA THR A 186 -11.15 -15.30 2.52
C THR A 186 -12.63 -14.97 2.42
N ALA A 187 -13.28 -15.42 1.35
CA ALA A 187 -14.71 -15.21 1.08
C ALA A 187 -15.65 -15.86 2.12
N ASP A 188 -15.13 -16.77 2.94
CA ASP A 188 -15.82 -17.35 4.09
C ASP A 188 -15.39 -16.73 5.42
N TYR A 189 -14.90 -15.49 5.37
CA TYR A 189 -14.62 -14.62 6.51
C TYR A 189 -13.51 -15.11 7.44
N ARG A 190 -12.61 -15.98 6.96
CA ARG A 190 -11.40 -16.39 7.69
C ARG A 190 -10.25 -15.44 7.40
N VAL A 191 -9.48 -15.13 8.42
CA VAL A 191 -8.20 -14.43 8.28
C VAL A 191 -7.10 -15.47 8.34
N VAL A 192 -6.28 -15.54 7.28
CA VAL A 192 -5.07 -16.36 7.24
C VAL A 192 -3.88 -15.43 7.35
N ALA A 193 -2.98 -15.71 8.29
CA ALA A 193 -1.80 -14.90 8.56
C ALA A 193 -0.53 -15.74 8.47
N TRP A 194 0.53 -15.19 7.88
CA TRP A 194 1.84 -15.85 7.78
C TRP A 194 2.98 -14.83 7.87
N GLY A 195 4.18 -15.30 8.20
CA GLY A 195 5.36 -14.46 8.43
C GLY A 195 5.88 -14.54 9.88
N TYR A 196 6.54 -13.48 10.33
CA TYR A 196 7.05 -13.36 11.70
C TYR A 196 5.92 -13.32 12.73
N ASN A 197 6.00 -14.14 13.80
CA ASN A 197 4.91 -14.30 14.78
C ASN A 197 5.33 -14.09 16.25
N ALA A 198 6.47 -13.47 16.55
CA ALA A 198 6.92 -13.37 17.96
C ALA A 198 6.01 -12.48 18.85
N ALA A 199 5.20 -11.61 18.26
CA ALA A 199 4.23 -10.77 18.95
C ALA A 199 2.78 -11.27 18.79
N GLY A 200 2.57 -12.48 18.25
CA GLY A 200 1.24 -13.05 18.00
C GLY A 200 0.52 -12.50 16.76
N GLN A 201 1.19 -11.69 15.93
CA GLN A 201 0.60 -11.03 14.75
C GLN A 201 0.17 -11.98 13.62
N CYS A 202 0.61 -13.25 13.65
CA CYS A 202 0.13 -14.31 12.76
C CYS A 202 -0.85 -15.26 13.47
N THR A 203 -1.45 -14.84 14.59
CA THR A 203 -2.40 -15.63 15.38
C THR A 203 -3.74 -14.89 15.44
N PRO A 204 -4.50 -14.85 14.31
CA PRO A 204 -5.81 -14.22 14.29
C PRO A 204 -6.77 -14.93 15.28
N PRO A 205 -7.74 -14.20 15.86
CA PRO A 205 -8.72 -14.75 16.80
C PRO A 205 -9.71 -15.73 16.16
#